data_AF-A0A4Q1CQS6-F1
#
_entry.id   AF-A0A4Q1CQS6-F1
#
_cell.length_a   1.000
_cell.length_b   1.000
_cell.length_c   1.000
_cell.angle_alpha   90.00
_cell.angle_beta   90.00
_cell.angle_gamma   90.00
#
_symmetry.space_group_name_H-M   'P 1'
#
loop_
_entity.id
_entity.type
_entity.pdbx_description
1 polymer ?
#
loop_
_entity_poly.entity_id
_entity_poly.type
_entity_poly.pdbx_seq_one_letter_code
_entity_poly.pdbx_strand_id
1 'polypeptide(L)'
;MCAHAASPTPDPILDAIRTRLRNQYRLHRRGALFWTAYQGMQLELVRDHPHDHVRLCNAMADIAEDLGVVEHAQLIGHRNAVSTLR
;
A
#
# COMPACT_ATOMS: atom_id res chain seq x y z
N MET A 1 -15.19 -30.95 3.92
CA MET A 1 -14.93 -30.17 2.69
C MET A 1 -13.76 -29.25 2.95
N CYS A 2 -12.59 -29.54 2.38
CA CYS A 2 -11.43 -28.65 2.48
C CYS A 2 -11.56 -27.58 1.40
N ALA A 3 -11.87 -26.35 1.78
CA ALA A 3 -11.79 -25.20 0.89
C ALA A 3 -10.31 -24.99 0.54
N HIS A 4 -9.93 -25.38 -0.67
CA HIS A 4 -8.62 -25.03 -1.21
C HIS A 4 -8.68 -23.52 -1.44
N ALA A 5 -8.04 -22.75 -0.56
CA ALA A 5 -7.81 -21.34 -0.78
C ALA A 5 -7.03 -21.23 -2.10
N ALA A 6 -7.72 -20.86 -3.17
CA ALA A 6 -7.07 -20.55 -4.43
C ALA A 6 -6.04 -19.47 -4.11
N SER A 7 -4.76 -19.76 -4.37
CA SER A 7 -3.71 -18.75 -4.30
C SER A 7 -4.21 -17.53 -5.09
N PRO A 8 -4.21 -16.32 -4.51
CA PRO A 8 -4.71 -15.15 -5.22
C PRO A 8 -3.95 -15.02 -6.53
N THR A 9 -4.69 -14.80 -7.61
CA THR A 9 -4.14 -14.57 -8.94
C THR A 9 -3.09 -13.45 -8.83
N PRO A 10 -1.89 -13.60 -9.41
CA PRO A 10 -0.88 -12.56 -9.37
C PRO A 10 -1.45 -11.22 -9.86
N ASP A 11 -1.35 -10.17 -9.04
CA ASP A 11 -1.71 -8.80 -9.44
C ASP A 11 -0.42 -8.08 -9.87
N PRO A 12 -0.17 -7.95 -11.19
CA PRO A 12 1.09 -7.38 -11.69
C PRO A 12 1.25 -5.90 -11.32
N ILE A 13 0.16 -5.19 -11.06
CA ILE A 13 0.22 -3.78 -10.62
C ILE A 13 0.74 -3.73 -9.18
N LEU A 14 0.25 -4.60 -8.31
CA LEU A 14 0.74 -4.68 -6.92
C LEU A 14 2.21 -5.12 -6.86
N ASP A 15 2.64 -6.05 -7.71
CA ASP A 15 4.04 -6.46 -7.80
C ASP A 15 4.95 -5.30 -8.26
N ALA A 16 4.48 -4.51 -9.23
CA ALA A 16 5.20 -3.32 -9.68
C ALA A 16 5.30 -2.24 -8.59
N ILE A 17 4.20 -1.95 -7.89
CA ILE A 17 4.16 -1.02 -6.74
C ILE A 17 5.16 -1.49 -5.67
N ARG A 18 5.07 -2.77 -5.27
CA ARG A 18 5.95 -3.37 -4.26
C ARG A 18 7.42 -3.24 -4.65
N THR A 19 7.75 -3.54 -5.90
CA THR A 19 9.13 -3.46 -6.40
C THR A 19 9.65 -2.03 -6.36
N ARG A 20 8.87 -1.06 -6.85
CA ARG A 20 9.25 0.35 -6.88
C ARG A 20 9.40 0.89 -5.47
N LEU A 21 8.47 0.59 -4.57
CA LEU A 21 8.48 1.07 -3.19
C LEU A 21 9.66 0.50 -2.39
N ARG A 22 9.97 -0.80 -2.54
CA ARG A 22 11.17 -1.42 -1.96
C ARG A 22 12.46 -0.74 -2.40
N ASN A 23 12.56 -0.39 -3.69
CA ASN A 23 13.74 0.31 -4.19
C ASN A 23 13.87 1.72 -3.58
N GLN A 24 12.77 2.47 -3.49
CA GLN A 24 12.77 3.78 -2.83
C GLN A 24 13.15 3.68 -1.35
N TYR A 25 12.63 2.70 -0.64
CA TYR A 25 12.98 2.46 0.76
C TYR A 25 14.45 2.09 0.94
N ARG A 26 15.02 1.28 0.05
CA ARG A 26 16.45 0.95 0.10
C ARG A 26 17.33 2.20 -0.07
N LEU A 27 16.94 3.11 -0.96
CA LEU A 27 17.70 4.33 -1.28
C LEU A 27 17.54 5.43 -0.22
N HIS A 28 16.33 5.61 0.30
CA HIS A 28 15.96 6.79 1.08
C HIS A 28 15.46 6.46 2.49
N ARG A 29 15.33 5.18 2.84
CA ARG A 29 14.73 4.69 4.09
C ARG A 29 13.38 5.36 4.32
N ARG A 30 13.13 5.90 5.51
CA ARG A 30 11.91 6.65 5.87
C ARG A 30 12.09 8.17 5.78
N GLY A 31 13.07 8.64 5.01
CA GLY A 31 13.40 10.06 4.86
C GLY A 31 12.45 10.82 3.91
N ALA A 32 12.60 12.14 3.82
CA ALA A 32 11.73 12.99 3.01
C ALA A 32 11.63 12.56 1.53
N LEU A 33 12.75 12.15 0.92
CA LEU A 33 12.77 11.69 -0.47
C LEU A 33 11.93 10.43 -0.71
N PHE A 34 11.86 9.53 0.27
CA PHE A 34 10.96 8.38 0.21
C PHE A 34 9.51 8.86 0.13
N TRP A 35 9.13 9.80 0.99
CA TRP A 35 7.76 10.32 1.04
C TRP A 35 7.38 11.09 -0.22
N THR A 36 8.31 11.86 -0.80
CA THR A 36 8.08 12.51 -2.11
C THR A 36 7.83 11.47 -3.21
N ALA A 37 8.62 10.40 -3.27
CA ALA A 37 8.40 9.33 -4.24
C ALA A 37 7.07 8.60 -3.98
N TYR A 38 6.73 8.34 -2.71
CA TYR A 38 5.47 7.73 -2.30
C TYR A 38 4.27 8.54 -2.77
N GLN A 39 4.27 9.85 -2.54
CA GLN A 39 3.22 10.76 -2.99
C GLN A 39 3.09 10.80 -4.52
N GLY A 40 4.22 10.84 -5.23
CA GLY A 40 4.24 10.76 -6.69
C GLY A 40 3.58 9.49 -7.20
N MET A 41 3.89 8.33 -6.60
CA MET A 41 3.26 7.05 -6.93
C MET A 41 1.75 7.04 -6.63
N GLN A 42 1.29 7.59 -5.49
CA GLN A 42 -0.16 7.71 -5.22
C GLN A 42 -0.88 8.50 -6.30
N LEU A 43 -0.29 9.62 -6.74
CA LEU A 43 -0.90 10.46 -7.78
C LEU A 43 -0.99 9.73 -9.13
N GLU A 44 0.06 9.00 -9.50
CA GLU A 44 0.04 8.14 -10.70
C GLU A 44 -1.08 7.09 -10.61
N LEU A 45 -1.23 6.40 -9.46
CA LEU A 45 -2.30 5.41 -9.26
C LEU A 45 -3.70 6.02 -9.37
N VAL A 46 -3.92 7.19 -8.78
CA VAL A 46 -5.21 7.90 -8.86
C VAL A 46 -5.54 8.29 -10.30
N ARG A 47 -4.53 8.74 -11.06
CA ARG A 47 -4.72 9.16 -12.45
C ARG A 47 -4.95 7.97 -13.38
N ASP A 48 -4.16 6.91 -13.24
CA ASP A 48 -4.11 5.81 -14.20
C ASP A 48 -5.14 4.72 -13.87
N HIS A 49 -5.61 4.64 -12.61
CA HIS A 49 -6.59 3.66 -12.13
C HIS A 49 -7.72 4.31 -11.31
N PRO A 50 -8.51 5.24 -11.86
CA PRO A 50 -9.48 6.02 -11.10
C PRO A 50 -10.57 5.18 -10.41
N HIS A 51 -10.90 4.00 -10.92
CA HIS A 51 -11.88 3.11 -10.28
C HIS A 51 -11.30 2.23 -9.17
N ASP A 52 -9.98 1.99 -9.20
CA ASP A 52 -9.28 1.07 -8.30
C ASP A 52 -8.34 1.79 -7.33
N HIS A 53 -8.22 3.12 -7.42
CA HIS A 53 -7.23 3.91 -6.69
C HIS A 53 -7.29 3.69 -5.18
N VAL A 54 -8.48 3.51 -4.58
CA VAL A 54 -8.62 3.21 -3.15
C VAL A 54 -7.94 1.89 -2.79
N ARG A 55 -8.19 0.83 -3.57
CA ARG A 55 -7.58 -0.50 -3.37
C ARG A 55 -6.05 -0.40 -3.50
N LEU A 56 -5.58 0.27 -4.56
CA LEU A 56 -4.15 0.35 -4.87
C LEU A 56 -3.38 1.25 -3.88
N CYS A 57 -3.97 2.37 -3.45
CA CYS A 57 -3.38 3.23 -2.42
C CYS A 57 -3.34 2.54 -1.05
N ASN A 58 -4.38 1.78 -0.68
CA ASN A 58 -4.37 1.00 0.56
C ASN A 58 -3.31 -0.11 0.50
N ALA A 59 -3.23 -0.86 -0.60
CA ALA A 59 -2.19 -1.86 -0.78
C ALA A 59 -0.77 -1.25 -0.74
N MET A 60 -0.58 -0.05 -1.28
CA MET A 60 0.71 0.64 -1.17
C MET A 60 1.03 1.06 0.28
N ALA A 61 0.02 1.44 1.06
CA ALA A 61 0.17 1.75 2.48
C ALA A 61 0.53 0.49 3.30
N ASP A 62 -0.14 -0.64 3.03
CA ASP A 62 0.19 -1.93 3.65
C ASP A 62 1.64 -2.34 3.35
N ILE A 63 2.09 -2.19 2.10
CA ILE A 63 3.49 -2.48 1.74
C ILE A 63 4.46 -1.54 2.49
N ALA A 64 4.09 -0.27 2.71
CA ALA A 64 4.93 0.65 3.48
C ALA A 64 5.04 0.24 4.95
N GLU A 65 3.97 -0.26 5.55
CA GLU A 65 3.97 -0.87 6.90
C GLU A 65 4.83 -2.14 6.94
N ASP A 66 4.67 -3.07 5.99
CA ASP A 66 5.48 -4.28 5.87
C ASP A 66 6.99 -3.98 5.76
N LEU A 67 7.34 -2.85 5.14
CA LEU A 67 8.73 -2.38 5.01
C LEU A 67 9.24 -1.66 6.27
N GLY A 68 8.40 -1.45 7.28
CA GLY A 68 8.72 -0.70 8.50
C GLY A 68 8.95 0.79 8.25
N VAL A 69 8.32 1.34 7.21
CA VAL A 69 8.31 2.79 6.96
C VAL A 69 7.45 3.49 8.00
N VAL A 70 6.31 2.88 8.32
CA VAL A 70 5.34 3.28 9.35
C VAL A 70 5.02 2.07 10.22
N GLU A 71 4.56 2.32 11.45
CA GLU A 71 4.17 1.26 12.37
C GLU A 71 2.77 0.71 12.06
N HIS A 72 1.83 1.59 11.66
CA HIS A 72 0.45 1.22 11.31
C HIS A 72 -0.07 2.08 10.16
N ALA A 73 -0.36 1.46 9.02
CA ALA A 73 -0.95 2.11 7.87
C ALA A 73 -2.40 2.55 8.17
N GLN A 74 -2.71 3.79 7.79
CA GLN A 74 -4.08 4.31 7.85
C GLN A 74 -4.71 4.14 6.47
N LEU A 75 -5.71 3.26 6.37
CA LEU A 75 -6.35 2.90 5.11
C LEU A 75 -7.54 3.82 4.79
N ILE A 76 -7.66 4.20 3.53
CA ILE A 76 -8.77 4.99 3.02
C ILE A 76 -10.05 4.15 3.10
N GLY A 77 -11.13 4.73 3.61
CA GLY A 77 -12.43 4.06 3.73
C GLY A 77 -12.57 3.17 4.98
N HIS A 78 -11.49 2.96 5.75
CA HIS A 78 -11.62 2.41 7.10
C HIS A 78 -12.19 3.51 8.02
N ARG A 79 -13.51 3.49 8.23
CA ARG A 79 -14.09 4.15 9.40
C ARG A 79 -13.47 3.47 10.62
N ASN A 80 -12.55 4.16 11.29
CA ASN A 80 -12.03 3.87 12.62
C ASN A 80 -12.58 2.56 13.23
N ALA A 81 -11.82 1.47 13.17
CA ALA A 81 -12.00 0.34 14.09
C ALA A 81 -11.52 0.71 15.52
N VAL A 82 -11.74 1.96 15.91
CA VAL A 82 -11.63 2.45 17.28
C VAL A 82 -13.06 2.73 17.73
N SER A 83 -13.84 1.66 17.83
CA SER A 83 -14.81 1.61 18.92
C SER A 83 -13.97 1.27 20.14
N THR A 84 -13.61 2.32 20.87
CA THR A 84 -13.07 2.23 22.20
C THR A 84 -13.81 1.15 22.99
N LEU A 85 -13.04 0.20 23.50
CA LEU A 85 -13.42 -0.55 24.68
C LEU A 85 -13.76 0.48 25.76
N ARG A 86 -15.04 0.63 26.10
CA ARG A 86 -15.50 1.08 27.42
C ARG A 86 -16.98 0.78 27.61
#